data_AF-Q0AR81-F1
#
_entry.id   AF-Q0AR81-F1
#
_cell.length_a   1.000
_cell.length_b   1.000
_cell.length_c   1.000
_cell.angle_alpha   90.00
_cell.angle_beta   90.00
_cell.angle_gamma   90.00
#
_symmetry.space_group_name_H-M   'P 1'
#
loop_
_entity.id
_entity.type
_entity.pdbx_description
1 polymer ?
#
loop_
_entity_poly.entity_id
_entity_poly.type
_entity_poly.pdbx_seq_one_letter_code
_entity_poly.pdbx_strand_id
1 'polypeptide(L)'
;MTGRGLVAVLVLAGLAVTPAVADDVLHGHARRGAVYQTLAADSLTPRACAALCDADGTCQSWVWTRAELTGSEPACSLLSAAPTPYPAPGRVTGLSQAIASRIDAAAERPPSDREIPALRATLDGPH
;
A
#
# COMPACT_ATOMS: atom_id res chain seq x y z
N MET A 1 -49.56 -8.10 -33.41
CA MET A 1 -48.14 -8.50 -33.29
C MET A 1 -47.33 -7.23 -33.13
N THR A 2 -46.83 -6.93 -31.93
CA THR A 2 -45.58 -6.18 -31.61
C THR A 2 -45.62 -5.81 -30.13
N GLY A 3 -44.92 -6.59 -29.31
CA GLY A 3 -44.73 -6.32 -27.89
C GLY A 3 -43.76 -5.17 -27.67
N ARG A 4 -44.13 -4.22 -26.81
CA ARG A 4 -43.24 -3.15 -26.35
C ARG A 4 -42.45 -3.72 -25.17
N GLY A 5 -41.26 -4.26 -25.46
CA GLY A 5 -40.32 -4.74 -24.45
C GLY A 5 -39.80 -3.58 -23.60
N LEU A 6 -40.01 -3.70 -22.29
CA LEU A 6 -39.38 -2.87 -21.27
C LEU A 6 -37.86 -3.08 -21.33
N VAL A 7 -37.08 -2.03 -21.58
CA VAL A 7 -35.62 -2.06 -21.38
C VAL A 7 -35.35 -1.56 -19.97
N ALA A 8 -35.15 -2.49 -19.03
CA ALA A 8 -34.64 -2.19 -17.70
C ALA A 8 -33.12 -2.01 -17.79
N VAL A 9 -32.65 -0.76 -17.71
CA VAL A 9 -31.22 -0.43 -17.62
C VAL A 9 -30.76 -0.65 -16.18
N LEU A 10 -30.13 -1.80 -15.92
CA LEU A 10 -29.46 -2.10 -14.66
C LEU A 10 -28.11 -1.36 -14.62
N VAL A 11 -28.05 -0.24 -13.91
CA VAL A 11 -26.79 0.45 -13.60
C VAL A 11 -26.10 -0.32 -12.47
N LEU A 12 -25.23 -1.27 -12.83
CA LEU A 12 -24.27 -1.88 -11.91
C LEU A 12 -23.13 -0.87 -11.70
N ALA A 13 -23.28 0.01 -10.70
CA ALA A 13 -22.18 0.82 -10.21
C ALA A 13 -21.17 -0.10 -9.50
N GLY A 14 -20.15 -0.53 -10.23
CA GLY A 14 -19.05 -1.32 -9.70
C GLY A 14 -18.29 -0.52 -8.63
N LEU A 15 -18.15 -1.10 -7.44
CA LEU A 15 -17.24 -0.62 -6.41
C LEU A 15 -15.82 -0.63 -6.97
N ALA A 16 -15.29 0.54 -7.34
CA ALA A 16 -13.88 0.68 -7.65
C ALA A 16 -13.10 0.49 -6.35
N VAL A 17 -12.55 -0.71 -6.14
CA VAL A 17 -11.60 -0.98 -5.05
C VAL A 17 -10.32 -0.21 -5.39
N THR A 18 -10.18 0.99 -4.86
CA THR A 18 -8.91 1.70 -4.94
C THR A 18 -7.90 0.91 -4.11
N PRO A 19 -6.76 0.49 -4.68
CA PRO A 19 -5.69 -0.08 -3.86
C PRO A 19 -5.27 1.00 -2.87
N ALA A 20 -5.55 0.78 -1.58
CA ALA A 20 -5.06 1.64 -0.52
C ALA A 20 -3.54 1.64 -0.63
N VAL A 21 -2.92 2.79 -0.82
CA VAL A 21 -1.46 2.89 -0.68
C VAL A 21 -1.22 2.88 0.83
N ALA A 22 -0.32 2.03 1.31
CA ALA A 22 0.03 1.97 2.72
C ALA A 22 0.44 3.37 3.21
N ASP A 23 0.03 3.74 4.43
CA ASP A 23 0.39 5.02 5.07
C ASP A 23 1.91 5.14 5.38
N ASP A 24 2.72 4.17 4.94
CA ASP A 24 4.15 4.06 5.21
C ASP A 24 5.04 4.71 4.14
N VAL A 25 4.48 5.36 3.12
CA VAL A 25 5.28 5.96 2.04
C VAL A 25 6.06 7.18 2.54
N LEU A 26 7.38 7.06 2.58
CA LEU A 26 8.30 8.09 3.05
C LEU A 26 9.01 8.79 1.90
N HIS A 27 8.74 10.10 1.77
CA HIS A 27 9.48 10.98 0.87
C HIS A 27 10.83 11.38 1.45
N GLY A 28 11.84 11.52 0.58
CA GLY A 28 13.19 11.92 0.98
C GLY A 28 13.89 10.87 1.83
N HIS A 29 13.46 9.61 1.78
CA HIS A 29 14.01 8.49 2.52
C HIS A 29 14.23 7.29 1.59
N ALA A 30 15.11 6.39 2.03
CA ALA A 30 15.36 5.12 1.37
C ALA A 30 15.59 4.01 2.39
N ARG A 31 15.45 2.77 1.95
CA ARG A 31 15.87 1.56 2.66
C ARG A 31 17.07 0.98 1.92
N ARG A 32 18.03 0.38 2.63
CA ARG A 32 19.28 -0.15 2.05
C ARG A 32 19.42 -1.65 2.29
N GLY A 33 20.09 -2.34 1.38
CA GLY A 33 20.29 -3.79 1.46
C GLY A 33 19.04 -4.58 1.06
N ALA A 34 19.19 -5.90 0.91
CA ALA A 34 18.15 -6.81 0.45
C ALA A 34 17.51 -6.49 -0.91
N VAL A 35 18.13 -5.61 -1.72
CA VAL A 35 17.69 -5.36 -3.09
C VAL A 35 17.92 -6.62 -3.91
N TYR A 36 16.86 -7.17 -4.49
CA TYR A 36 16.94 -8.35 -5.36
C TYR A 36 16.60 -8.04 -6.81
N GLN A 37 15.97 -6.90 -7.08
CA GLN A 37 15.66 -6.45 -8.43
C GLN A 37 15.71 -4.92 -8.52
N THR A 38 16.23 -4.40 -9.64
CA THR A 38 16.11 -2.98 -9.99
C THR A 38 15.57 -2.84 -11.40
N LEU A 39 14.57 -1.98 -11.56
CA LEU A 39 13.92 -1.66 -12.83
C LEU A 39 14.14 -0.18 -13.13
N ALA A 40 14.34 0.18 -14.40
CA ALA A 40 14.45 1.57 -14.85
C ALA A 40 13.56 1.75 -16.08
N ALA A 41 12.74 2.80 -16.05
CA ALA A 41 11.89 3.23 -17.17
C ALA A 41 11.30 4.60 -16.84
N ASP A 42 11.13 5.47 -17.84
CA ASP A 42 10.49 6.79 -17.68
C ASP A 42 9.10 6.76 -17.03
N SER A 43 8.35 5.66 -17.17
CA SER A 43 7.02 5.50 -16.57
C SER A 43 7.05 5.13 -15.08
N LEU A 44 8.21 4.83 -14.49
CA LEU A 44 8.30 4.42 -13.10
C LEU A 44 8.05 5.60 -12.16
N THR A 45 6.96 5.50 -11.41
CA THR A 45 6.57 6.41 -10.34
C THR A 45 6.63 5.69 -8.98
N PRO A 46 6.62 6.40 -7.84
CA PRO A 46 6.51 5.76 -6.53
C PRO A 46 5.29 4.83 -6.41
N ARG A 47 4.15 5.19 -7.01
CA ARG A 47 2.95 4.34 -7.03
C ARG A 47 3.16 3.08 -7.86
N ALA A 48 3.85 3.18 -9.01
CA ALA A 48 4.19 2.02 -9.82
C ALA A 48 5.14 1.08 -9.06
N CYS A 49 6.10 1.62 -8.31
CA CYS A 49 6.97 0.85 -7.43
C CYS A 49 6.21 0.07 -6.36
N ALA A 50 5.27 0.71 -5.67
CA ALA A 50 4.42 0.05 -4.70
C ALA A 50 3.63 -1.11 -5.36
N ALA A 51 2.98 -0.85 -6.49
CA ALA A 51 2.20 -1.86 -7.21
C ALA A 51 3.06 -3.06 -7.67
N LEU A 52 4.28 -2.82 -8.14
CA LEU A 52 5.23 -3.88 -8.51
C LEU A 52 5.64 -4.72 -7.29
N CYS A 53 5.88 -4.08 -6.15
CA CYS A 53 6.19 -4.75 -4.91
C CYS A 53 5.00 -5.59 -4.41
N ASP A 54 3.80 -5.04 -4.43
CA ASP A 54 2.59 -5.73 -3.98
C ASP A 54 2.23 -6.94 -4.86
N ALA A 55 2.58 -6.89 -6.14
CA ALA A 55 2.39 -8.01 -7.07
C ALA A 55 3.42 -9.15 -6.89
N ASP A 56 4.53 -8.91 -6.19
CA ASP A 56 5.60 -9.88 -5.95
C ASP A 56 5.62 -10.32 -4.48
N GLY A 57 5.26 -11.58 -4.22
CA GLY A 57 5.23 -12.13 -2.86
C GLY A 57 6.60 -12.17 -2.14
N THR A 58 7.71 -11.95 -2.86
CA THR A 58 9.05 -11.81 -2.27
C THR A 58 9.28 -10.39 -1.74
N CYS A 59 8.62 -9.40 -2.31
CA CYS A 59 8.87 -8.00 -2.01
C CYS A 59 8.28 -7.62 -0.65
N GLN A 60 9.14 -7.08 0.21
CA GLN A 60 8.75 -6.54 1.51
C GLN A 60 8.82 -5.02 1.55
N SER A 61 9.71 -4.41 0.78
CA SER A 61 9.81 -2.96 0.66
C SER A 61 10.36 -2.56 -0.70
N TRP A 62 10.21 -1.29 -1.05
CA TRP A 62 10.66 -0.76 -2.33
C TRP A 62 11.27 0.63 -2.16
N VAL A 63 12.13 1.01 -3.11
CA VAL A 63 12.72 2.35 -3.19
C VAL A 63 12.61 2.86 -4.62
N TRP A 64 11.88 3.95 -4.80
CA TRP A 64 11.89 4.75 -6.01
C TRP A 64 13.00 5.80 -5.93
N THR A 65 13.80 5.92 -6.98
CA THR A 65 14.86 6.92 -7.14
C THR A 65 14.56 7.77 -8.35
N ARG A 66 14.55 9.10 -8.19
CA ARG A 66 14.33 10.04 -9.29
C ARG A 66 15.41 9.95 -10.37
N ALA A 67 15.05 10.29 -11.60
CA ALA A 67 15.91 10.17 -12.78
C ALA A 67 17.25 10.93 -12.65
N GLU A 68 17.25 12.10 -12.00
CA GLU A 68 18.47 12.91 -11.86
C GLU A 68 19.54 12.23 -11.01
N LEU A 69 19.16 11.27 -10.17
CA LEU A 69 20.09 10.50 -9.32
C LEU A 69 20.57 9.21 -9.97
N THR A 70 19.88 8.73 -11.01
CA THR A 70 20.24 7.53 -11.77
C THR A 70 20.93 7.86 -13.09
N GLY A 71 20.79 9.10 -13.57
CA GLY A 71 21.46 9.64 -14.75
C GLY A 71 20.65 9.62 -16.04
N SER A 72 19.52 8.90 -16.09
CA SER A 72 18.68 8.84 -17.30
C SER A 72 17.19 8.68 -16.96
N GLU A 73 16.82 7.58 -16.31
CA GLU A 73 15.42 7.23 -16.05
C GLU A 73 15.19 6.99 -14.56
N PRO A 74 13.98 7.28 -14.01
CA PRO A 74 13.69 6.91 -12.64
C PRO A 74 13.81 5.38 -12.47
N ALA A 75 14.29 4.98 -11.31
CA ALA A 75 14.54 3.58 -11.01
C ALA A 75 13.75 3.10 -9.78
N CYS A 76 13.41 1.83 -9.80
CA CYS A 76 12.68 1.16 -8.76
C CYS A 76 13.48 -0.04 -8.26
N SER A 77 13.93 -0.01 -7.02
CA SER A 77 14.60 -1.14 -6.37
C SER A 77 13.60 -1.88 -5.49
N LEU A 78 13.40 -3.17 -5.73
CA LEU A 78 12.58 -4.07 -4.92
C LEU A 78 13.45 -4.80 -3.91
N LEU A 79 13.02 -4.79 -2.65
CA LEU A 79 13.77 -5.33 -1.51
C LEU A 79 13.01 -6.51 -0.88
N SER A 80 13.74 -7.59 -0.60
CA SER A 80 13.19 -8.80 0.03
C SER A 80 13.10 -8.69 1.55
N ALA A 81 13.46 -7.54 2.10
CA ALA A 81 13.35 -7.20 3.51
C ALA A 81 12.86 -5.75 3.68
N ALA A 82 12.44 -5.42 4.89
CA ALA A 82 11.97 -4.09 5.30
C ALA A 82 12.91 -3.42 6.33
N PRO A 83 14.17 -3.12 6.00
CA PRO A 83 15.11 -2.53 6.95
C PRO A 83 14.74 -1.07 7.29
N THR A 84 15.20 -0.56 8.42
CA THR A 84 14.91 0.81 8.88
C THR A 84 15.26 1.86 7.81
N PRO A 85 14.34 2.80 7.51
CA PRO A 85 14.58 3.84 6.52
C PRO A 85 15.63 4.85 7.03
N TYR A 86 16.34 5.49 6.10
CA TYR A 86 17.31 6.55 6.36
C TYR A 86 17.07 7.75 5.43
N PRO A 87 17.46 8.98 5.84
CA PRO A 87 17.33 10.17 5.00
C PRO A 87 18.09 10.03 3.67
N ALA A 88 17.38 10.24 2.56
CA ALA A 88 17.89 10.13 1.21
C ALA A 88 17.09 11.07 0.27
N PRO A 89 17.49 12.35 0.15
CA PRO A 89 16.82 13.31 -0.73
C PRO A 89 16.71 12.81 -2.18
N GLY A 90 15.54 13.01 -2.79
CA GLY A 90 15.26 12.55 -4.16
C GLY A 90 14.89 11.07 -4.28
N ARG A 91 14.70 10.37 -3.16
CA ARG A 91 14.16 9.02 -3.11
C ARG A 91 12.83 8.97 -2.36
N VAL A 92 12.04 7.95 -2.67
CA VAL A 92 10.79 7.62 -1.96
C VAL A 92 10.83 6.12 -1.64
N THR A 93 10.42 5.73 -0.46
CA THR A 93 10.39 4.32 -0.06
C THR A 93 9.07 3.99 0.62
N GLY A 94 8.65 2.72 0.53
CA GLY A 94 7.49 2.19 1.24
C GLY A 94 7.64 0.69 1.43
N LEU A 95 6.69 0.11 2.15
CA LEU A 95 6.52 -1.33 2.37
C LEU A 95 5.57 -1.89 1.32
N SER A 96 5.52 -3.22 1.22
CA SER A 96 4.38 -3.88 0.58
C SER A 96 3.16 -3.85 1.49
N GLN A 97 1.96 -3.90 0.91
CA GLN A 97 0.68 -3.94 1.63
C GLN A 97 0.63 -5.06 2.67
N ALA A 98 1.19 -6.23 2.32
CA ALA A 98 1.23 -7.37 3.22
C ALA A 98 2.08 -7.08 4.47
N ILE A 99 3.16 -6.31 4.35
CA ILE A 99 3.99 -5.94 5.50
C ILE A 99 3.36 -4.79 6.28
N ALA A 100 2.85 -3.76 5.61
CA ALA A 100 2.16 -2.65 6.28
C ALA A 100 0.96 -3.13 7.11
N SER A 101 0.06 -3.92 6.53
CA SER A 101 -1.11 -4.46 7.22
C SER A 101 -0.75 -5.35 8.42
N ARG A 102 0.35 -6.11 8.33
CA ARG A 102 0.85 -6.90 9.46
C ARG A 102 1.39 -6.03 10.58
N ILE A 103 2.02 -4.90 10.27
CA ILE A 103 2.48 -3.94 11.27
C ILE A 103 1.27 -3.28 11.93
N ASP A 104 0.27 -2.85 11.16
CA ASP A 104 -0.94 -2.22 11.69
C ASP A 104 -1.69 -3.17 12.63
N ALA A 105 -1.92 -4.41 12.20
CA ALA A 105 -2.56 -5.44 13.02
C ALA A 105 -1.76 -5.79 14.29
N ALA A 106 -0.42 -5.70 14.24
CA ALA A 106 0.42 -5.92 15.41
C ALA A 106 0.49 -4.69 16.34
N ALA A 107 0.25 -3.49 15.83
CA ALA A 107 0.20 -2.26 16.61
C ALA A 107 -1.09 -2.14 17.42
N GLU A 108 -2.18 -2.76 16.95
CA GLU A 108 -3.43 -2.84 17.68
C GLU A 108 -3.28 -3.70 18.95
N ARG A 109 -3.57 -3.08 20.11
CA ARG A 109 -3.64 -3.79 21.39
C ARG A 109 -5.04 -4.38 21.58
N PRO A 110 -5.19 -5.69 21.85
CA PRO A 110 -6.48 -6.25 22.25
C PRO A 110 -7.01 -5.61 23.55
N PRO A 111 -8.33 -5.40 23.68
CA PRO A 111 -8.92 -4.94 24.93
C PRO A 111 -8.71 -5.97 26.03
N SER A 112 -8.39 -5.49 27.23
CA SER A 112 -8.25 -6.31 28.43
C SER A 112 -9.62 -6.77 28.96
N ASP A 113 -9.63 -7.81 29.78
CA ASP A 113 -10.86 -8.34 30.39
C ASP A 113 -11.65 -7.29 31.18
N ARG A 114 -10.97 -6.26 31.72
CA ARG A 114 -11.62 -5.14 32.43
C ARG A 114 -12.24 -4.11 31.49
N GLU A 115 -11.70 -3.95 30.29
CA GLU A 115 -12.19 -3.00 29.28
C GLU A 115 -13.40 -3.56 28.53
N ILE A 116 -13.46 -4.90 28.34
CA ILE A 116 -14.52 -5.56 27.57
C ILE A 116 -15.94 -5.21 28.05
N PRO A 117 -16.29 -5.24 29.35
CA PRO A 117 -17.63 -4.86 29.80
C PRO A 117 -17.99 -3.40 29.51
N ALA A 118 -17.03 -2.48 29.65
CA ALA A 118 -17.24 -1.05 29.38
C ALA A 118 -17.47 -0.78 27.89
N LEU A 119 -16.74 -1.50 27.02
CA LEU A 119 -16.93 -1.43 25.57
C LEU A 119 -18.32 -1.95 25.17
N ARG A 120 -18.74 -3.11 25.71
CA ARG A 120 -20.09 -3.66 25.46
C ARG A 120 -21.19 -2.68 25.87
N ALA A 121 -21.11 -2.12 27.08
CA ALA A 121 -22.08 -1.14 27.56
C ALA A 121 -22.19 0.11 26.65
N THR A 122 -21.08 0.53 26.04
CA THR A 122 -21.08 1.66 25.08
C THR A 122 -21.72 1.27 23.74
N LEU A 123 -21.44 0.06 23.24
CA LEU A 123 -22.00 -0.44 21.99
C LEU A 123 -23.50 -0.72 22.09
N ASP A 124 -23.96 -1.20 23.24
CA ASP A 124 -25.37 -1.53 23.47
C ASP A 124 -26.25 -0.27 23.54
N GLY A 125 -25.70 0.85 24.03
CA GLY A 125 -26.37 2.17 24.08
C GLY A 125 -27.71 2.20 24.84
N PRO A 126 -28.25 3.39 25.17
CA PRO A 126 -29.64 3.48 25.60
C PRO A 126 -30.52 3.49 24.34
N HIS A 127 -31.23 2.39 24.10
CA HIS A 127 -32.37 2.37 23.19
C HIS A 127 -33.49 3.29 23.70
#